data_AF-A0A3M1M803-F1
#
_entry.id   AF-A0A3M1M803-F1
#
_cell.length_a   1.000
_cell.length_b   1.000
_cell.length_c   1.000
_cell.angle_alpha   90.00
_cell.angle_beta   90.00
_cell.angle_gamma   90.00
#
_symmetry.space_group_name_H-M   'P 1'
#
loop_
_entity.id
_entity.type
_entity.pdbx_description
1 polymer ?
#
loop_
_entity_poly.entity_id
_entity_poly.type
_entity_poly.pdbx_seq_one_letter_code
_entity_poly.pdbx_strand_id
1 'polypeptide(L)'
;ILWRILPVVWAGLVPAAMLCFLPAPTSDSVGWTSGIGALVVAGVVLVVGLGWSARWCELDADRQACRYAQQLCAWAADSPVAAQHALQSALRSLMTEPASQRATWLHPGLNQRLENLSRCPPGQCLLDGRPAV
;
A
#
# COMPACT_ATOMS: atom_id res chain seq x y z
N ILE A 1 -9.72 4.80 3.18
CA ILE A 1 -8.92 3.60 2.84
C ILE A 1 -9.66 2.72 1.83
N LEU A 2 -10.87 2.25 2.13
CA LEU A 2 -11.69 1.41 1.23
C LEU A 2 -11.82 1.98 -0.20
N TRP A 3 -12.11 3.28 -0.32
CA TRP A 3 -12.25 3.99 -1.59
C TRP A 3 -10.97 4.06 -2.45
N ARG A 4 -9.78 3.88 -1.85
CA ARG A 4 -8.49 3.89 -2.58
C ARG A 4 -8.14 2.52 -3.17
N ILE A 5 -8.63 1.46 -2.54
CA ILE A 5 -8.43 0.07 -2.96
C ILE A 5 -9.48 -0.32 -4.01
N LEU A 6 -10.69 0.24 -3.89
CA LEU A 6 -11.79 0.04 -4.81
C LEU A 6 -11.38 0.13 -6.29
N PRO A 7 -10.78 1.21 -6.80
CA PRO A 7 -10.48 1.33 -8.23
C PRO A 7 -9.50 0.27 -8.73
N VAL A 8 -8.53 -0.16 -7.92
CA VAL A 8 -7.59 -1.24 -8.30
C VAL A 8 -8.29 -2.59 -8.33
N VAL A 9 -9.14 -2.85 -7.34
CA VAL A 9 -9.94 -4.08 -7.24
C VAL A 9 -10.97 -4.14 -8.37
N TRP A 10 -11.66 -3.03 -8.67
CA TRP A 10 -12.59 -2.93 -9.79
C TRP A 10 -11.86 -3.01 -11.14
N ALA A 11 -10.68 -2.41 -11.29
CA ALA A 11 -9.89 -2.54 -12.53
C ALA A 11 -9.41 -3.98 -12.80
N GLY A 12 -9.22 -4.80 -11.76
CA GLY A 12 -8.92 -6.23 -11.92
C GLY A 12 -10.17 -7.10 -12.12
N LEU A 13 -11.22 -6.86 -11.33
CA LEU A 13 -12.44 -7.67 -11.35
C LEU A 13 -13.35 -7.39 -12.54
N VAL A 14 -13.46 -6.15 -13.01
CA VAL A 14 -14.38 -5.79 -14.10
C VAL A 14 -13.96 -6.41 -15.43
N PRO A 15 -12.69 -6.31 -15.88
CA PRO A 15 -12.26 -6.95 -17.11
C PRO A 15 -12.30 -8.47 -17.01
N ALA A 16 -11.96 -9.03 -15.84
CA ALA A 16 -12.03 -10.46 -15.59
C ALA A 16 -13.47 -11.00 -15.65
N ALA A 17 -14.42 -10.29 -15.03
CA ALA A 17 -15.83 -10.63 -15.09
C ALA A 17 -16.35 -10.46 -16.53
N MET A 18 -15.99 -9.40 -17.24
CA MET A 18 -16.36 -9.20 -18.65
C MET A 18 -15.84 -10.35 -19.54
N LEU A 19 -14.61 -10.81 -19.34
CA LEU A 19 -14.04 -11.96 -20.05
C LEU A 19 -14.74 -13.29 -19.73
N CYS A 20 -15.26 -13.46 -18.51
CA CYS A 20 -16.05 -14.63 -18.13
C CYS A 20 -17.49 -14.62 -18.69
N PHE A 21 -18.06 -13.45 -18.99
CA PHE A 21 -19.43 -13.29 -19.51
C PHE A 21 -19.53 -13.01 -21.01
N LEU A 22 -18.40 -12.83 -21.71
CA LEU A 22 -18.38 -12.77 -23.17
C LEU A 22 -18.81 -14.14 -23.71
N PRO A 23 -19.91 -14.24 -24.49
CA PRO A 23 -20.30 -15.49 -25.11
C PRO A 23 -19.17 -15.92 -26.04
N ALA A 24 -18.44 -16.98 -25.66
CA ALA A 24 -17.43 -17.56 -26.52
C ALA A 24 -18.14 -17.92 -27.84
N PRO A 25 -17.69 -17.39 -29.00
CA PRO A 25 -18.26 -17.82 -30.27
C PRO A 25 -18.07 -19.33 -30.36
N THR A 26 -19.17 -20.03 -30.64
CA THR A 26 -19.32 -21.49 -30.73
C THR A 26 -18.55 -22.05 -31.93
N SER A 27 -17.23 -21.84 -31.95
CA SER A 27 -16.31 -22.53 -32.84
C SER A 27 -15.61 -23.60 -32.02
N ASP A 28 -15.70 -24.86 -32.44
CA ASP A 28 -15.20 -26.08 -31.78
C ASP A 28 -13.66 -26.15 -31.59
N SER A 29 -13.00 -25.01 -31.52
CA SER A 29 -11.61 -24.79 -31.17
C SER A 29 -11.47 -23.87 -29.95
N VAL A 30 -12.45 -23.86 -29.03
CA VAL A 30 -12.34 -23.12 -27.76
C VAL A 30 -11.37 -23.89 -26.85
N GLY A 31 -10.10 -23.76 -27.19
CA GLY A 31 -8.99 -24.19 -26.37
C GLY A 31 -9.09 -23.56 -24.99
N TRP A 32 -8.41 -24.18 -24.05
CA TRP A 32 -8.34 -23.87 -22.63
C TRP A 32 -7.80 -22.45 -22.30
N THR A 33 -7.73 -21.56 -23.30
CA THR A 33 -6.97 -20.31 -23.34
C THR A 33 -7.80 -19.08 -22.95
N SER A 34 -9.13 -19.07 -23.11
CA SER A 34 -9.94 -17.85 -22.86
C SER A 34 -10.33 -17.67 -21.39
N GLY A 35 -10.91 -18.70 -20.75
CA GLY A 35 -11.39 -18.61 -19.37
C GLY A 35 -10.29 -18.71 -18.30
N ILE A 36 -9.33 -19.63 -18.49
CA ILE A 36 -8.21 -19.81 -17.55
C ILE A 36 -7.27 -18.59 -17.62
N GLY A 37 -7.02 -18.06 -18.82
CA GLY A 37 -6.22 -16.86 -19.02
C GLY A 37 -6.79 -15.64 -18.27
N ALA A 38 -8.11 -15.42 -18.36
CA ALA A 38 -8.78 -14.33 -17.66
C ALA A 38 -8.68 -14.46 -16.12
N LEU A 39 -8.86 -15.67 -15.57
CA LEU A 39 -8.72 -15.92 -14.13
C LEU A 39 -7.30 -15.69 -13.62
N VAL A 40 -6.29 -16.12 -14.38
CA VAL A 40 -4.89 -15.89 -14.02
C VAL A 40 -4.56 -14.40 -14.03
N VAL A 41 -4.99 -13.66 -15.06
CA VAL A 41 -4.79 -12.20 -15.13
C VAL A 41 -5.49 -11.50 -13.96
N ALA A 42 -6.74 -11.86 -13.66
CA ALA A 42 -7.49 -11.31 -12.54
C ALA A 42 -6.77 -11.53 -11.20
N GLY A 43 -6.30 -12.77 -10.98
CA GLY A 43 -5.55 -13.14 -9.78
C GLY A 43 -4.26 -12.34 -9.64
N VAL A 44 -3.49 -12.21 -10.73
CA VAL A 44 -2.24 -11.43 -10.74
C VAL A 44 -2.51 -9.95 -10.45
N VAL A 45 -3.49 -9.34 -11.11
CA VAL A 45 -3.85 -7.93 -10.87
C VAL A 45 -4.31 -7.71 -9.44
N LEU A 46 -5.13 -8.61 -8.90
CA LEU A 46 -5.60 -8.53 -7.53
C LEU A 46 -4.44 -8.64 -6.53
N VAL A 47 -3.57 -9.64 -6.69
CA VAL A 47 -2.39 -9.84 -5.83
C VAL A 47 -1.47 -8.61 -5.91
N VAL A 48 -1.03 -8.22 -7.10
CA VAL A 48 -0.15 -7.04 -7.25
C VAL A 48 -0.80 -5.78 -6.68
N GLY A 49 -2.10 -5.59 -6.94
CA GLY A 49 -2.87 -4.46 -6.43
C GLY A 49 -2.97 -4.43 -4.90
N LEU A 50 -3.22 -5.58 -4.26
CA LEU A 50 -3.27 -5.70 -2.81
C LEU A 50 -1.89 -5.41 -2.20
N GLY A 51 -0.81 -6.00 -2.73
CA GLY A 51 0.54 -5.74 -2.26
C GLY A 51 0.94 -4.27 -2.39
N TRP A 52 0.60 -3.63 -3.51
CA TRP A 52 0.80 -2.19 -3.68
C TRP A 52 0.02 -1.37 -2.65
N SER A 53 -1.27 -1.67 -2.48
CA SER A 53 -2.13 -0.96 -1.53
C SER A 53 -1.69 -1.11 -0.08
N ALA A 54 -1.23 -2.31 0.31
CA ALA A 54 -0.71 -2.59 1.65
C ALA A 54 0.54 -1.74 1.94
N ARG A 55 1.46 -1.63 0.98
CA ARG A 55 2.64 -0.78 1.10
C ARG A 55 2.27 0.69 1.30
N TRP A 56 1.32 1.21 0.53
CA TRP A 56 0.82 2.58 0.72
C TRP A 56 0.15 2.77 2.07
N CYS A 57 -0.60 1.77 2.54
CA CYS A 57 -1.28 1.84 3.83
C CYS A 57 -0.28 1.90 4.99
N GLU A 58 0.81 1.13 4.92
CA GLU A 58 1.91 1.19 5.89
C GLU A 58 2.59 2.56 5.93
N LEU A 59 2.93 3.11 4.75
CA LEU A 59 3.57 4.41 4.66
C LEU A 59 2.66 5.55 5.13
N ASP A 60 1.35 5.44 4.91
CA ASP A 60 0.36 6.41 5.41
C ASP A 60 0.14 6.24 6.92
N ALA A 61 0.12 5.00 7.42
CA ALA A 61 0.01 4.70 8.85
C ALA A 61 1.18 5.31 9.63
N ASP A 62 2.41 5.23 9.12
CA ASP A 62 3.58 5.89 9.72
C ASP A 62 3.39 7.41 9.85
N ARG A 63 2.84 8.04 8.82
CA ARG A 63 2.54 9.48 8.84
C ARG A 63 1.44 9.80 9.83
N GLN A 64 0.36 9.00 9.86
CA GLN A 64 -0.73 9.16 10.81
C GLN A 64 -0.28 8.98 12.25
N ALA A 65 0.62 8.02 12.52
CA ALA A 65 1.20 7.82 13.84
C ALA A 65 1.92 9.09 14.34
N CYS A 66 2.71 9.74 13.48
CA CYS A 66 3.34 11.03 13.82
C CYS A 66 2.32 12.14 14.10
N ARG A 67 1.19 12.18 13.37
CA ARG A 67 0.11 13.15 13.63
C ARG A 67 -0.58 12.89 14.96
N TYR A 68 -0.92 11.63 15.24
CA TYR A 68 -1.55 11.27 16.50
C TYR A 68 -0.63 11.50 17.69
N ALA A 69 0.68 11.28 17.55
CA ALA A 69 1.64 11.65 18.58
C ALA A 69 1.57 13.16 18.89
N GLN A 70 1.53 14.04 17.89
CA GLN A 70 1.40 15.50 18.12
C GLN A 70 0.09 15.88 18.82
N GLN A 71 -1.01 15.18 18.50
CA GLN A 71 -2.33 15.49 19.05
C GLN A 71 -2.52 14.94 20.47
N LEU A 72 -1.92 13.78 20.77
CA LEU A 72 -2.20 13.01 21.98
C LEU A 72 -1.06 13.04 22.99
N CYS A 73 0.15 13.41 22.60
CA CYS A 73 1.32 13.34 23.45
C CYS A 73 1.95 14.71 23.68
N ALA A 74 2.06 15.11 24.95
CA ALA A 74 2.67 16.38 25.35
C ALA A 74 4.11 16.55 24.85
N TRP A 75 4.89 15.47 24.76
CA TRP A 75 6.28 15.51 24.28
C TRP A 75 6.41 15.82 22.77
N ALA A 76 5.33 15.63 22.01
CA ALA A 76 5.30 15.87 20.57
C ALA A 76 4.45 17.09 20.17
N ALA A 77 3.71 17.68 21.11
CA ALA A 77 2.75 18.75 20.85
C ALA A 77 3.41 19.97 20.18
N ASP A 78 4.59 20.37 20.66
CA ASP A 78 5.29 21.57 20.19
C ASP A 78 6.31 21.30 19.07
N SER A 79 6.55 20.03 18.73
CA SER A 79 7.60 19.66 17.77
C SER A 79 7.18 18.48 16.90
N PRO A 80 6.76 18.72 15.64
CA PRO A 80 6.43 17.63 14.71
C PRO A 80 7.65 16.74 14.41
N VAL A 81 8.84 17.30 14.53
CA VAL A 81 10.14 16.64 14.35
C VAL A 81 10.38 15.61 15.46
N ALA A 82 9.94 15.88 16.69
CA ALA A 82 10.08 14.95 17.81
C ALA A 82 9.33 13.64 17.55
N ALA A 83 8.07 13.71 17.09
CA ALA A 83 7.26 12.52 16.75
C ALA A 83 7.93 11.66 15.68
N GLN A 84 8.44 12.30 14.64
CA GLN A 84 9.15 11.63 13.56
C GLN A 84 10.45 10.97 14.04
N HIS A 85 11.26 11.65 14.86
CA HIS A 85 12.47 11.06 15.43
C HIS A 85 12.18 9.87 16.35
N ALA A 86 11.13 9.96 17.17
CA ALA A 86 10.72 8.87 18.04
C ALA A 86 10.34 7.62 17.21
N LEU A 87 9.52 7.79 16.17
CA LEU A 87 9.16 6.69 15.28
C LEU A 87 10.37 6.14 14.52
N GLN A 88 11.25 7.00 13.98
CA GLN A 88 12.47 6.54 13.33
C GLN A 88 13.40 5.77 14.27
N SER A 89 13.51 6.20 15.53
CA SER A 89 14.28 5.51 16.56
C SER A 89 13.72 4.11 16.83
N ALA A 90 12.39 4.01 16.99
CA ALA A 90 11.69 2.74 17.16
C ALA A 90 11.85 1.82 15.93
N LEU A 91 11.78 2.35 14.71
CA LEU A 91 12.03 1.55 13.51
C LEU A 91 13.48 1.06 13.41
N ARG A 92 14.46 1.88 13.82
CA ARG A 92 15.87 1.48 13.85
C ARG A 92 16.14 0.41 14.90
N SER A 93 15.46 0.43 16.06
CA SER A 93 15.64 -0.62 17.06
C SER A 93 15.13 -1.99 16.58
N LEU A 94 14.17 -2.01 15.66
CA LEU A 94 13.70 -3.24 15.01
C LEU A 94 14.69 -3.79 13.98
N MET A 95 15.65 -3.00 13.49
CA MET A 95 16.63 -3.44 12.49
C MET A 95 17.71 -4.39 13.05
N THR A 96 17.68 -4.71 14.34
CA THR A 96 18.61 -5.65 14.98
C THR A 96 18.51 -7.06 14.38
N GLU A 97 17.34 -7.44 13.85
CA GLU A 97 17.14 -8.70 13.16
C GLU A 97 17.22 -8.54 11.62
N PRO A 98 18.07 -9.30 10.91
CA PRO A 98 18.17 -9.20 9.45
C PRO A 98 16.85 -9.48 8.71
N ALA A 99 15.97 -10.28 9.32
CA ALA A 99 14.68 -10.65 8.76
C ALA A 99 13.70 -9.46 8.72
N SER A 100 13.73 -8.57 9.71
CA SER A 100 12.83 -7.41 9.80
C SER A 100 13.17 -6.31 8.79
N GLN A 101 14.41 -6.29 8.30
CA GLN A 101 14.87 -5.28 7.35
C GLN A 101 14.32 -5.49 5.93
N ARG A 102 13.99 -6.74 5.58
CA ARG A 102 13.57 -7.10 4.22
C ARG A 102 12.13 -6.69 3.96
N ALA A 103 11.90 -6.10 2.79
CA ALA A 103 10.55 -5.89 2.31
C ALA A 103 9.85 -7.24 2.15
N THR A 104 8.63 -7.34 2.66
CA THR A 104 7.76 -8.48 2.39
C THR A 104 6.83 -8.14 1.23
N TRP A 105 6.01 -9.11 0.85
CA TRP A 105 4.99 -8.87 -0.16
C TRP A 105 3.97 -7.79 0.29
N LEU A 106 3.64 -7.73 1.58
CA LEU A 106 2.68 -6.77 2.15
C LEU A 106 3.33 -5.51 2.72
N HIS A 107 4.49 -5.64 3.35
CA HIS A 107 5.11 -4.55 4.10
C HIS A 107 6.35 -4.02 3.39
N PRO A 108 6.51 -2.69 3.29
CA PRO A 108 7.73 -2.08 2.80
C PRO A 108 8.89 -2.39 3.76
N GLY A 109 10.11 -2.43 3.24
CA GLY A 109 11.30 -2.62 4.08
C GLY A 109 11.51 -1.44 5.03
N LEU A 110 12.17 -1.68 6.18
CA LEU A 110 12.39 -0.65 7.19
C LEU A 110 13.14 0.58 6.63
N ASN A 111 14.11 0.38 5.73
CA ASN A 111 14.81 1.47 5.06
C ASN A 111 13.87 2.37 4.24
N GLN A 112 12.90 1.78 3.54
CA GLN A 112 11.93 2.52 2.75
C GLN A 112 10.99 3.34 3.65
N ARG A 113 10.59 2.80 4.81
CA ARG A 113 9.79 3.53 5.81
C ARG A 113 10.57 4.70 6.40
N LEU A 114 11.83 4.47 6.77
CA LEU A 114 12.73 5.52 7.28
C LEU A 114 12.95 6.64 6.26
N GLU A 115 13.19 6.27 5.00
CA GLU A 115 13.33 7.22 3.91
C GLU A 115 12.04 8.02 3.69
N ASN A 116 10.89 7.36 3.63
CA ASN A 116 9.58 8.01 3.51
C ASN A 116 9.32 8.99 4.66
N LEU A 117 9.69 8.62 5.90
CA LEU A 117 9.61 9.51 7.04
C LEU A 117 10.54 10.70 6.86
N SER A 118 11.81 10.50 6.49
CA SER A 118 12.77 11.61 6.30
C SER A 118 12.38 12.61 5.22
N ARG A 119 11.65 12.16 4.19
CA ARG A 119 11.14 13.01 3.11
C ARG A 119 9.88 13.77 3.50
N CYS A 120 9.23 13.44 4.63
CA CYS A 120 8.06 14.16 5.09
C CYS A 120 8.49 15.47 5.78
N PRO A 121 8.11 16.64 5.27
CA PRO A 121 8.46 17.90 5.90
C PRO A 121 7.75 18.02 7.26
N PRO A 122 8.40 18.64 8.27
CA PRO A 122 7.76 18.89 9.55
C PRO A 122 6.49 19.72 9.36
N GLY A 123 5.36 19.22 9.88
CA GLY A 123 4.05 19.84 9.72
C GLY A 123 3.32 19.56 8.40
N GLN A 124 3.97 19.00 7.37
CA GLN A 124 3.30 18.65 6.09
C GLN A 124 2.82 17.20 6.03
N CYS A 125 3.29 16.34 6.95
CA CYS A 125 2.66 15.04 7.20
C CYS A 125 1.16 15.15 7.52
N LEU A 126 0.67 16.36 7.87
CA LEU A 126 -0.73 16.70 8.14
C LEU A 126 -1.57 17.10 6.92
N LEU A 127 -0.96 17.55 5.81
CA LEU A 127 -1.67 18.35 4.79
C LEU A 127 -1.88 17.67 3.44
N ASP A 128 -1.25 16.52 3.16
CA ASP A 128 -1.46 15.83 1.89
C ASP A 128 -2.75 14.98 1.90
N GLY A 129 -3.88 15.71 1.90
CA GLY A 129 -5.12 15.27 1.26
C GLY A 129 -5.06 15.40 -0.27
N ARG A 130 -3.86 15.50 -0.88
CA ARG A 130 -3.72 15.52 -2.34
C ARG A 130 -3.91 14.12 -2.91
N PRO A 131 -4.78 13.96 -3.94
CA PRO A 131 -4.79 12.76 -4.75
C PRO A 131 -3.44 12.68 -5.49
N ALA A 132 -2.69 11.61 -5.26
CA ALA A 132 -1.59 11.26 -6.16
C ALA A 132 -2.21 10.95 -7.52
N VAL A 133 -1.85 11.75 -8.52
CA VAL A 133 -2.19 11.55 -9.94
C VAL A 133 -1.64 10.20 -10.41
#